data_AF-A0A3D2RNS8-F1
#
_entry.id   AF-A0A3D2RNS8-F1
#
_cell.length_a   1.000
_cell.length_b   1.000
_cell.length_c   1.000
_cell.angle_alpha   90.00
_cell.angle_beta   90.00
_cell.angle_gamma   90.00
#
_symmetry.space_group_name_H-M   'P 1'
#
loop_
_entity.id
_entity.type
_entity.pdbx_description
1 polymer ?
#
loop_
_entity_poly.entity_id
_entity_poly.type
_entity_poly.pdbx_seq_one_letter_code
_entity_poly.pdbx_strand_id
1 'polypeptide(L)'
;IWGPNKSLSENLMGYGRPDHGLIEHNIAEAHRFEDEGRTVYFRIRKGMKWSDGHPYTVDDILFWYHDMTMDDDARPTLLPPSVGMIGGEPVRMEKIDDYSIKMTAKL
;
A
#
# COMPACT_ATOMS: atom_id res chain seq x y z
N ILE A 1 -15.88 10.79 12.43
CA ILE A 1 -16.75 9.59 12.40
C ILE A 1 -15.99 8.53 11.60
N TRP A 2 -15.55 7.43 12.23
CA TRP A 2 -14.64 6.46 11.60
C TRP A 2 -15.35 5.18 11.12
N GLY A 3 -16.63 5.01 11.44
CA GLY A 3 -17.42 3.81 11.13
C GLY A 3 -17.54 3.52 9.63
N PRO A 4 -18.03 4.46 8.80
CA PRO A 4 -18.19 4.23 7.36
C PRO A 4 -16.87 4.06 6.59
N ASN A 5 -15.78 4.66 7.06
CA ASN A 5 -14.46 4.47 6.43
C ASN A 5 -14.02 3.00 6.52
N LYS A 6 -14.32 2.31 7.62
CA LYS A 6 -13.95 0.90 7.82
C LYS A 6 -14.68 -0.07 6.88
N SER A 7 -15.75 0.35 6.19
CA SER A 7 -16.44 -0.44 5.18
C SER A 7 -16.04 -0.10 3.74
N LEU A 8 -15.20 0.92 3.53
CA LEU A 8 -14.79 1.41 2.20
C LEU A 8 -13.27 1.30 1.97
N SER A 9 -12.51 0.98 3.01
CA SER A 9 -11.04 0.93 2.93
C SER A 9 -10.55 -0.38 2.33
N GLU A 10 -10.07 -0.31 1.09
CA GLU A 10 -9.42 -1.41 0.41
C GLU A 10 -7.89 -1.31 0.61
N ASN A 11 -7.33 -2.24 1.39
CA ASN A 11 -5.88 -2.34 1.60
C ASN A 11 -5.28 -3.43 0.71
N LEU A 12 -3.94 -3.44 0.55
CA LEU A 12 -3.23 -4.56 -0.09
C LEU A 12 -3.49 -5.89 0.64
N MET A 13 -3.47 -5.84 1.97
CA MET A 13 -3.76 -6.97 2.86
C MET A 13 -4.58 -6.50 4.05
N GLY A 14 -5.27 -7.43 4.70
CA GLY A 14 -6.00 -7.22 5.95
C GLY A 14 -5.64 -8.26 7.00
N TYR A 15 -6.13 -8.06 8.22
CA TYR A 15 -6.12 -9.10 9.24
C TYR A 15 -7.38 -9.96 9.10
N GLY A 16 -7.20 -11.27 9.19
CA GLY A 16 -8.30 -12.22 9.25
C GLY A 16 -9.22 -11.93 10.44
N ARG A 17 -10.49 -12.32 10.32
CA ARG A 17 -11.48 -12.19 11.40
C ARG A 17 -12.18 -13.54 11.62
N PRO A 18 -12.41 -13.97 12.88
CA PRO A 18 -12.09 -13.27 14.15
C PRO A 18 -10.62 -13.37 14.56
N ASP A 19 -9.84 -14.22 13.89
CA ASP A 19 -8.43 -14.45 14.22
C ASP A 19 -7.52 -13.46 13.50
N HIS A 20 -7.13 -12.41 14.23
CA HIS A 20 -6.22 -11.38 13.74
C HIS A 20 -4.76 -11.90 13.60
N GLY A 21 -4.48 -13.15 13.95
CA GLY A 21 -3.17 -13.78 13.78
C GLY A 21 -2.82 -14.14 12.34
N LEU A 22 -3.81 -14.13 11.43
CA LEU A 22 -3.62 -14.44 10.02
C LEU A 22 -3.68 -13.18 9.16
N ILE A 23 -2.76 -13.08 8.19
CA ILE A 23 -2.77 -12.07 7.15
C ILE A 23 -3.61 -12.60 5.98
N GLU A 24 -4.59 -11.81 5.54
CA GLU A 24 -5.42 -12.11 4.38
C GLU A 24 -5.12 -11.16 3.22
N HIS A 25 -5.10 -11.74 2.03
CA HIS A 25 -4.92 -11.04 0.76
C HIS A 25 -6.20 -10.32 0.35
N ASN A 26 -6.11 -9.01 0.10
CA ASN A 26 -7.21 -8.23 -0.45
C ASN A 26 -6.89 -7.79 -1.89
N ILE A 27 -6.47 -6.53 -2.12
CA ILE A 27 -6.04 -6.05 -3.45
C ILE A 27 -4.80 -6.83 -3.93
N ALA A 28 -3.87 -7.14 -3.02
CA ALA A 28 -2.78 -8.04 -3.32
C ALA A 28 -3.30 -9.48 -3.40
N GLU A 29 -2.88 -10.24 -4.41
CA GLU A 29 -3.13 -11.68 -4.50
C GLU A 29 -1.95 -12.52 -4.00
N ALA A 30 -0.78 -11.92 -3.88
CA ALA A 30 0.39 -12.57 -3.34
C ALA A 30 1.34 -11.55 -2.70
N HIS A 31 2.13 -12.04 -1.74
CA HIS A 31 3.23 -11.28 -1.16
C HIS A 31 4.40 -12.19 -0.86
N ARG A 32 5.60 -11.61 -0.79
CA ARG A 32 6.83 -12.33 -0.43
C ARG A 32 7.78 -11.39 0.29
N PHE A 33 8.21 -11.79 1.48
CA PHE A 33 9.25 -11.09 2.22
C PHE A 33 10.65 -11.60 1.85
N GLU A 34 11.62 -10.69 1.83
CA GLU A 34 13.05 -10.93 1.71
C GLU A 34 13.79 -10.11 2.78
N ASP A 35 15.11 -10.29 2.88
CA ASP A 35 15.99 -9.47 3.72
C ASP A 35 15.53 -9.38 5.18
N GLU A 36 15.13 -10.51 5.76
CA GLU A 36 14.62 -10.59 7.14
C GLU A 36 13.38 -9.69 7.37
N GLY A 37 12.59 -9.47 6.32
CA GLY A 37 11.38 -8.65 6.36
C GLY A 37 11.61 -7.18 5.98
N ARG A 38 12.83 -6.77 5.64
CA ARG A 38 13.12 -5.40 5.17
C ARG A 38 12.62 -5.12 3.76
N THR A 39 12.48 -6.16 2.94
CA THR A 39 11.97 -6.05 1.58
C THR A 39 10.70 -6.88 1.45
N VAL A 40 9.68 -6.32 0.80
CA VAL A 40 8.47 -7.05 0.44
C VAL A 40 8.12 -6.82 -1.02
N TYR A 41 7.68 -7.89 -1.68
CA TYR A 41 7.12 -7.86 -3.02
C TYR A 41 5.64 -8.13 -2.90
N PHE A 42 4.82 -7.31 -3.56
CA PHE A 42 3.40 -7.56 -3.73
C PHE A 42 3.07 -7.76 -5.19
N ARG A 43 2.13 -8.68 -5.44
CA ARG A 43 1.45 -8.80 -6.72
C ARG A 43 -0.02 -8.47 -6.52
N ILE A 44 -0.53 -7.48 -7.23
CA ILE A 44 -1.94 -7.08 -7.21
C ILE A 44 -2.73 -7.88 -8.25
N ARG A 45 -4.03 -8.06 -8.01
CA ARG A 45 -4.91 -8.83 -8.90
C ARG A 45 -4.99 -8.17 -10.28
N LYS A 46 -4.82 -8.97 -11.34
CA LYS A 46 -4.94 -8.48 -12.72
C LYS A 46 -6.38 -8.20 -13.11
N GLY A 47 -6.59 -7.16 -13.93
CA GLY A 47 -7.90 -6.81 -14.47
C GLY A 47 -8.83 -6.08 -13.51
N MET A 48 -8.33 -5.70 -12.32
CA MET A 48 -9.06 -4.79 -11.43
C MET A 48 -9.28 -3.43 -12.10
N LYS A 49 -10.40 -2.81 -11.74
CA LYS A 49 -10.81 -1.51 -12.26
C LYS A 49 -11.35 -0.67 -11.13
N TRP A 50 -11.13 0.63 -11.20
CA TRP A 50 -11.87 1.62 -10.45
C TRP A 50 -13.36 1.53 -10.81
N SER A 51 -14.22 2.09 -9.95
CA SER A 51 -15.68 2.03 -10.12
C SER A 51 -16.18 2.72 -11.40
N ASP A 52 -15.39 3.62 -11.97
CA ASP A 52 -15.64 4.29 -13.25
C ASP A 52 -15.14 3.49 -14.47
N GLY A 53 -14.49 2.35 -14.24
CA GLY A 53 -13.99 1.44 -15.26
C GLY A 53 -12.52 1.63 -15.64
N HIS A 54 -11.81 2.63 -15.11
CA HIS A 54 -10.37 2.78 -15.37
C HIS A 54 -9.59 1.60 -14.79
N PRO A 55 -8.56 1.07 -15.49
CA PRO A 55 -7.71 0.01 -14.94
C PRO A 55 -7.03 0.44 -13.64
N TYR A 56 -6.98 -0.45 -12.66
CA TYR A 56 -6.20 -0.26 -11.44
C TYR A 56 -4.86 -0.98 -11.57
N THR A 57 -3.77 -0.26 -11.35
CA THR A 57 -2.39 -0.72 -11.54
C THR A 57 -1.47 -0.28 -10.40
N VAL A 58 -0.21 -0.68 -10.45
CA VAL A 58 0.83 -0.20 -9.52
C VAL A 58 1.04 1.32 -9.62
N ASP A 59 0.73 1.95 -10.75
CA ASP A 59 0.89 3.40 -10.89
C ASP A 59 -0.04 4.17 -9.94
N ASP A 60 -1.24 3.66 -9.67
CA ASP A 60 -2.17 4.25 -8.71
C ASP A 60 -1.62 4.22 -7.27
N ILE A 61 -0.93 3.14 -6.91
CA ILE A 61 -0.28 2.98 -5.60
C ILE A 61 0.89 3.95 -5.47
N LEU A 62 1.70 4.06 -6.52
CA LEU A 62 2.86 4.96 -6.52
C LEU A 62 2.43 6.43 -6.50
N PHE A 63 1.36 6.79 -7.20
CA PHE A 63 0.77 8.13 -7.13
C PHE A 63 0.30 8.46 -5.70
N TRP A 64 -0.44 7.55 -5.07
CA TRP A 64 -0.84 7.71 -3.68
C TRP A 64 0.36 7.90 -2.74
N TYR A 65 1.45 7.16 -2.95
CA TYR A 65 2.61 7.24 -2.09
C TYR A 65 3.44 8.50 -2.34
N HIS A 66 3.90 8.73 -3.57
CA HIS A 66 4.82 9.80 -3.89
C HIS A 66 4.14 11.17 -3.96
N ASP A 67 3.06 11.29 -4.73
CA ASP A 67 2.44 12.57 -5.05
C ASP A 67 1.39 13.01 -4.02
N MET A 68 0.85 12.08 -3.22
CA MET A 68 -0.12 12.43 -2.17
C MET A 68 0.42 12.28 -0.76
N THR A 69 1.20 11.23 -0.47
CA THR A 69 1.63 10.93 0.91
C THR A 69 2.93 11.66 1.24
N MET A 70 3.93 11.55 0.37
CA MET A 70 5.29 12.06 0.59
C MET A 70 5.50 13.51 0.11
N ASP A 71 4.56 14.07 -0.65
CA ASP A 71 4.55 15.49 -1.00
C ASP A 71 3.78 16.29 0.06
N ASP A 72 4.49 17.18 0.77
CA ASP A 72 3.91 18.03 1.80
C ASP A 72 3.00 19.13 1.23
N ASP A 73 3.17 19.50 -0.05
CA ASP A 73 2.33 20.49 -0.73
C ASP A 73 1.02 19.89 -1.26
N ALA A 74 0.88 18.56 -1.26
CA ALA A 74 -0.31 17.86 -1.76
C ALA A 74 -1.58 18.11 -0.91
N ARG A 75 -1.45 18.71 0.28
CA ARG A 75 -2.55 18.95 1.21
C ARG A 75 -2.26 20.10 2.19
N PRO A 76 -3.30 20.74 2.75
CA PRO A 76 -3.13 21.84 3.70
C PRO A 76 -2.66 21.40 5.09
N THR A 77 -2.74 20.11 5.42
CA THR A 77 -2.39 19.57 6.73
C THR A 77 -1.29 18.52 6.57
N LEU A 78 -0.19 18.66 7.31
CA LEU A 78 0.88 17.67 7.30
C LEU A 78 0.38 16.32 7.84
N LEU A 79 0.85 15.22 7.25
CA LEU A 79 0.60 13.89 7.83
C LEU A 79 1.42 13.71 9.11
N PRO A 80 1.00 12.80 10.00
CA PRO A 80 1.83 12.36 11.10
C PRO A 80 3.20 11.89 10.57
N PRO A 81 4.33 12.23 11.23
CA PRO A 81 5.67 11.89 10.76
C PRO A 81 5.96 10.39 10.63
N SER A 82 5.08 9.52 11.15
CA SER A 82 5.21 8.07 11.08
C SER A 82 4.62 7.45 9.80
N VAL A 83 3.82 8.19 9.04
CA VAL A 83 3.15 7.63 7.86
C VAL A 83 4.16 7.41 6.73
N GLY A 84 4.28 6.18 6.27
CA GLY A 84 5.20 5.83 5.17
C GLY A 84 6.67 5.80 5.58
N MET A 85 6.97 5.89 6.89
CA MET A 85 8.33 5.95 7.43
C MET A 85 8.63 4.72 8.29
N ILE A 86 9.86 4.20 8.20
CA ILE A 86 10.42 3.14 9.06
C ILE A 86 11.78 3.63 9.55
N GLY A 87 12.00 3.62 10.87
CA GLY A 87 13.28 4.10 11.44
C GLY A 87 13.54 5.60 11.22
N GLY A 88 12.53 6.39 10.84
CA GLY A 88 12.70 7.80 10.47
C GLY A 88 13.08 8.02 9.01
N GLU A 89 13.19 6.95 8.20
CA GLU A 89 13.45 7.00 6.77
C GLU A 89 12.21 6.57 5.96
N PRO A 90 11.97 7.15 4.77
CA PRO A 90 10.83 6.76 3.94
C PRO A 90 11.01 5.37 3.36
N VAL A 91 9.90 4.62 3.28
CA VAL A 91 9.87 3.35 2.56
C VAL A 91 10.06 3.61 1.07
N ARG A 92 11.05 2.95 0.47
CA ARG A 92 11.23 3.04 -0.98
C ARG A 92 10.23 2.12 -1.68
N MET A 93 9.44 2.67 -2.61
CA MET A 93 8.52 1.89 -3.44
C MET A 93 8.96 1.95 -4.91
N GLU A 94 9.00 0.80 -5.59
CA GLU A 94 9.46 0.68 -6.97
C GLU A 94 8.52 -0.20 -7.77
N LYS A 95 8.06 0.29 -8.93
CA LYS A 95 7.31 -0.50 -9.91
C LYS A 95 8.23 -1.55 -10.52
N ILE A 96 7.80 -2.81 -10.50
CA ILE A 96 8.43 -3.89 -11.27
C ILE A 96 7.71 -4.02 -12.62
N ASP A 97 6.38 -4.09 -12.57
CA ASP A 97 5.47 -4.10 -13.72
C ASP A 97 4.10 -3.52 -13.30
N ASP A 98 3.12 -3.50 -14.21
CA ASP A 98 1.78 -2.93 -13.95
C ASP A 98 1.03 -3.55 -12.76
N TYR A 99 1.43 -4.76 -12.33
CA TYR A 99 0.76 -5.52 -11.28
C TYR A 99 1.72 -6.00 -10.19
N SER A 100 2.98 -5.58 -10.21
CA SER A 100 4.00 -6.01 -9.25
C SER A 100 4.78 -4.81 -8.71
N ILE A 101 4.87 -4.72 -7.38
CA ILE A 101 5.57 -3.63 -6.68
C ILE A 101 6.55 -4.20 -5.66
N LYS A 102 7.72 -3.55 -5.55
CA LYS A 102 8.71 -3.80 -4.52
C LYS A 102 8.68 -2.65 -3.51
N MET A 103 8.74 -2.99 -2.22
CA MET A 103 8.85 -2.02 -1.14
C MET A 103 10.04 -2.40 -0.27
N THR A 104 10.88 -1.43 0.08
CA THR A 104 12.09 -1.64 0.88
C THR A 104 12.21 -0.60 1.98
N ALA A 105 12.39 -1.06 3.22
CA ALA A 105 12.72 -0.24 4.36
C ALA A 105 14.25 -0.14 4.52
N LYS A 106 14.76 1.07 4.76
CA LYS A 106 16.11 1.25 5.30
C LYS A 106 16.04 1.21 6.83
N LEU A 107 17.01 0.55 7.46
CA LEU A 107 17.22 0.60 8.90
C LEU A 107 18.24 1.69 9.24
#